data_AF-A0A940XCQ8-F1
#
_entry.id   AF-A0A940XCQ8-F1
#
_cell.length_a   1.000
_cell.length_b   1.000
_cell.length_c   1.000
_cell.angle_alpha   90.00
_cell.angle_beta   90.00
_cell.angle_gamma   90.00
#
_symmetry.space_group_name_H-M   'P 1'
#
loop_
_entity.id
_entity.type
_entity.pdbx_description
1 polymer ?
#
loop_
_entity_poly.entity_id
_entity_poly.type
_entity_poly.pdbx_seq_one_letter_code
_entity_poly.pdbx_strand_id
1 'polypeptide(L)'
;MTTGKINVSVENIFPLIKKFLYSDHEIFLRELVSNGTDATLKLKHLISIGEAKVEFGNPVIEIKVDKEGKKIHIIDQGLGMTADEVEKYINQVAFSGAEEFLDKYKDSAKDSGIIGHFGLGFYSAFMVAEKVEIITKSYKDEPAAHWTCDGSPEFTLEPADKTSRGTEIILHVAEDSLEFLEDSKISGLLNKYNKFMPIPIKFGTRTETLPKPEDAPEDYVNETIETDNIINNPNPAWTKQPTELSDEDYKSFYRELYPMQFEEPLFNIHLNVDYPFNLTGILYFPKLGSDLQIQKDKIQLYQNQVYVTDNVEGIVPEFLTMLKGVIDSPDIPLNVSRSGLQADGAVKKISNYITRKVADKLKALFNENRADFEQKWNDIKIVLEYGMLSEDKFYEKAGAFVLYPTVDDTYFTLEELKEKLKENQTDKDGKLVVLYAGNKEAQHSYIETAKEKGYEVLLLDSPIISHLIQKIEGDNKDLTFVRVDSDHIDNLIKKDENTISKLSDEEKETLKTSLEAYIPKAYSVQLEAMDSQAAPFIITQPEFMRRMKEMSQSGGGGMFGMGNMPEMYNLVVNTNSDLATNILNTEDKTHQEHLVKQALDLAKLSQNLLKGEALTAFVKRSFEMIK
;
A
#
# COMPACT_ATOMS: atom_id res chain seq x y z
N MET A 1 -31.13 18.43 -43.60
CA MET A 1 -30.44 18.61 -42.30
C MET A 1 -31.31 19.49 -41.44
N THR A 2 -31.86 18.95 -40.36
CA THR A 2 -32.63 19.73 -39.40
C THR A 2 -31.66 20.30 -38.39
N THR A 3 -31.50 21.63 -38.39
CA THR A 3 -30.83 22.35 -37.31
C THR A 3 -31.88 22.82 -36.32
N GLY A 4 -31.67 22.52 -35.04
CA GLY A 4 -32.52 22.95 -33.93
C GLY A 4 -31.65 23.30 -32.73
N LYS A 5 -32.13 24.19 -31.85
CA LYS A 5 -31.48 24.47 -30.58
C LYS A 5 -32.03 23.50 -29.53
N ILE A 6 -31.15 22.90 -28.74
CA ILE A 6 -31.53 22.11 -27.57
C ILE A 6 -31.90 23.11 -26.48
N ASN A 7 -33.14 23.04 -26.01
CA ASN A 7 -33.59 23.80 -24.84
C ASN A 7 -33.52 22.88 -23.62
N VAL A 8 -32.87 23.33 -22.56
CA VAL A 8 -32.82 22.64 -21.26
C VAL A 8 -33.83 23.32 -20.33
N SER A 9 -34.77 22.55 -19.76
CA SER A 9 -35.70 23.08 -18.75
C SER A 9 -35.02 23.05 -17.38
N VAL A 10 -34.95 24.21 -16.73
CA VAL A 10 -34.21 24.44 -15.47
C VAL A 10 -35.01 24.01 -14.23
N GLU A 11 -36.33 23.79 -14.37
CA GLU A 11 -37.22 23.42 -13.24
C GLU A 11 -36.77 22.15 -12.50
N ASN A 12 -36.01 21.26 -13.14
CA ASN A 12 -35.52 20.01 -12.55
C ASN A 12 -34.01 20.00 -12.24
N ILE A 13 -33.31 21.14 -12.31
CA ILE A 13 -31.85 21.16 -12.16
C ILE A 13 -31.39 20.81 -10.74
N PHE A 14 -32.05 21.34 -9.70
CA PHE A 14 -31.70 21.06 -8.30
C PHE A 14 -31.97 19.60 -7.91
N PRO A 15 -33.12 18.98 -8.24
CA PRO A 15 -33.31 17.53 -8.06
C PRO A 15 -32.26 16.67 -8.79
N LEU A 16 -31.80 17.09 -9.98
CA LEU A 16 -30.75 16.39 -10.71
C LEU A 16 -29.38 16.55 -10.04
N ILE A 17 -29.03 17.74 -9.57
CA ILE A 17 -27.80 18.01 -8.79
C ILE A 17 -27.79 17.13 -7.53
N LYS A 18 -28.89 17.13 -6.77
CA LYS A 18 -29.06 16.29 -5.56
C LYS A 18 -28.93 14.79 -5.86
N LYS A 19 -29.40 14.33 -7.01
CA LYS A 19 -29.47 12.90 -7.36
C LYS A 19 -28.22 12.35 -8.09
N PHE A 20 -27.54 13.17 -8.89
CA PHE A 20 -26.53 12.68 -9.85
C PHE A 20 -25.12 13.21 -9.64
N LEU A 21 -24.92 14.37 -8.98
CA LEU A 21 -23.57 14.92 -8.83
C LEU A 21 -22.81 14.37 -7.62
N TYR A 22 -23.51 14.00 -6.55
CA TYR A 22 -22.90 13.57 -5.30
C TYR A 22 -23.67 12.38 -4.72
N SER A 23 -22.97 11.26 -4.54
CA SER A 23 -23.51 10.04 -3.92
C SER A 23 -23.49 10.10 -2.39
N ASP A 24 -22.80 11.08 -1.81
CA ASP A 24 -22.61 11.23 -0.37
C ASP A 24 -22.95 12.66 0.06
N HIS A 25 -23.87 12.81 1.02
CA HIS A 25 -24.30 14.09 1.55
C HIS A 25 -23.18 14.84 2.27
N GLU A 26 -22.10 14.15 2.66
CA GLU A 26 -20.97 14.70 3.39
C GLU A 26 -20.11 15.73 2.60
N ILE A 27 -20.26 15.77 1.28
CA ILE A 27 -19.39 16.56 0.39
C ILE A 27 -19.67 18.07 0.46
N PHE A 28 -20.84 18.52 0.92
CA PHE A 28 -21.20 19.95 0.91
C PHE A 28 -20.15 20.81 1.64
N LEU A 29 -19.69 20.36 2.80
CA LEU A 29 -18.74 21.11 3.61
C LEU A 29 -17.37 21.19 2.93
N ARG A 30 -16.95 20.11 2.25
CA ARG A 30 -15.73 20.10 1.43
C ARG A 30 -15.80 21.19 0.36
N GLU A 31 -16.89 21.25 -0.40
CA GLU A 31 -17.03 22.20 -1.52
C GLU A 31 -17.11 23.65 -1.03
N LEU A 32 -17.90 23.93 0.01
CA LEU A 32 -18.07 25.29 0.53
C LEU A 32 -16.77 25.84 1.14
N VAL A 33 -16.04 25.03 1.91
CA VAL A 33 -14.73 25.42 2.46
C VAL A 33 -13.68 25.54 1.35
N SER A 34 -13.74 24.69 0.32
CA SER A 34 -12.88 24.83 -0.88
C SER A 34 -13.12 26.18 -1.59
N ASN A 35 -14.38 26.59 -1.73
CA ASN A 35 -14.72 27.88 -2.34
C ASN A 35 -14.18 29.07 -1.52
N GLY A 36 -14.28 29.01 -0.19
CA GLY A 36 -13.69 30.02 0.71
C GLY A 36 -12.16 30.05 0.62
N THR A 37 -11.54 28.88 0.45
CA THR A 37 -10.09 28.75 0.21
C THR A 37 -9.69 29.39 -1.12
N ASP A 38 -10.38 29.05 -2.22
CA ASP A 38 -10.16 29.65 -3.54
C ASP A 38 -10.33 31.17 -3.50
N ALA A 39 -11.36 31.68 -2.82
CA ALA A 39 -11.60 33.12 -2.67
C ALA A 39 -10.44 33.82 -1.92
N THR A 40 -9.85 33.15 -0.95
CA THR A 40 -8.71 33.65 -0.18
C THR A 40 -7.42 33.62 -0.99
N LEU A 41 -7.17 32.53 -1.73
CA LEU A 41 -5.99 32.39 -2.59
C LEU A 41 -6.02 33.35 -3.79
N LYS A 42 -7.18 33.57 -4.41
CA LYS A 42 -7.37 34.60 -5.44
C LYS A 42 -7.04 35.99 -4.92
N LEU A 43 -7.50 36.33 -3.72
CA LEU A 43 -7.15 37.61 -3.10
C LEU A 43 -5.63 37.75 -2.92
N LYS A 44 -4.98 36.70 -2.39
CA LYS A 44 -3.52 36.65 -2.23
C LYS A 44 -2.81 36.89 -3.56
N HIS A 45 -3.28 36.23 -4.63
CA HIS A 45 -2.73 36.42 -5.97
C HIS A 45 -2.91 37.87 -6.45
N LEU A 46 -4.13 38.42 -6.39
CA LEU A 46 -4.41 39.79 -6.82
C LEU A 46 -3.57 40.85 -6.09
N ILE A 47 -3.30 40.64 -4.79
CA ILE A 47 -2.41 41.50 -4.00
C ILE A 47 -0.97 41.37 -4.51
N SER A 48 -0.49 40.14 -4.74
CA SER A 48 0.89 39.88 -5.21
C SER A 48 1.22 40.53 -6.55
N ILE A 49 0.25 40.63 -7.46
CA ILE A 49 0.39 41.31 -8.76
C ILE A 49 0.03 42.80 -8.72
N GLY A 50 -0.38 43.32 -7.56
CA GLY A 50 -0.68 44.75 -7.34
C GLY A 50 -2.06 45.21 -7.83
N GLU A 51 -2.95 44.29 -8.24
CA GLU A 51 -4.31 44.62 -8.69
C GLU A 51 -5.27 44.88 -7.52
N ALA A 52 -5.05 44.24 -6.36
CA ALA A 52 -5.80 44.51 -5.14
C ALA A 52 -4.95 45.28 -4.12
N LYS A 53 -5.43 46.47 -3.73
CA LYS A 53 -4.76 47.34 -2.75
C LYS A 53 -5.41 47.24 -1.37
N VAL A 54 -5.52 46.02 -0.87
CA VAL A 54 -6.08 45.74 0.45
C VAL A 54 -5.09 44.89 1.26
N GLU A 55 -5.17 44.97 2.57
CA GLU A 55 -4.35 44.12 3.43
C GLU A 55 -4.83 42.67 3.33
N PHE A 56 -3.90 41.74 3.12
CA PHE A 56 -4.19 40.31 3.11
C PHE A 56 -4.54 39.82 4.52
N GLY A 57 -3.75 40.23 5.51
CA GLY A 57 -3.88 39.80 6.91
C GLY A 57 -3.52 38.32 7.08
N ASN A 58 -4.11 37.69 8.11
CA ASN A 58 -4.05 36.25 8.37
C ASN A 58 -5.47 35.68 8.23
N PRO A 59 -5.96 35.49 6.99
CA PRO A 59 -7.34 35.09 6.77
C PRO A 59 -7.61 33.70 7.34
N VAL A 60 -8.77 33.55 7.97
CA VAL A 60 -9.28 32.30 8.55
C VAL A 60 -10.66 32.02 7.96
N ILE A 61 -10.95 30.74 7.72
CA ILE A 61 -12.31 30.28 7.41
C ILE A 61 -12.94 29.81 8.72
N GLU A 62 -14.06 30.41 9.13
CA GLU A 62 -14.75 30.09 10.37
C GLU A 62 -16.03 29.30 10.07
N ILE A 63 -16.18 28.15 10.74
CA ILE A 63 -17.39 27.34 10.71
C ILE A 63 -18.13 27.51 12.03
N LYS A 64 -19.42 27.83 11.98
CA LYS A 64 -20.28 27.89 13.18
C LYS A 64 -21.51 27.03 13.00
N VAL A 65 -21.89 26.36 14.08
CA VAL A 65 -23.13 25.59 14.15
C VAL A 65 -24.05 26.27 15.16
N ASP A 66 -25.20 26.74 14.67
CA ASP A 66 -26.28 27.28 15.48
C ASP A 66 -27.37 26.21 15.63
N LYS A 67 -27.30 25.46 16.73
CA LYS A 67 -28.25 24.38 17.04
C LYS A 67 -29.66 24.91 17.28
N GLU A 68 -29.81 26.09 17.87
CA GLU A 68 -31.12 26.68 18.20
C GLU A 68 -31.82 27.22 16.95
N GLY A 69 -31.08 27.93 16.09
CA GLY A 69 -31.56 28.43 14.82
C GLY A 69 -31.59 27.39 13.69
N LYS A 70 -31.04 26.18 13.93
CA LYS A 70 -30.83 25.11 12.94
C LYS A 70 -30.03 25.57 11.73
N LYS A 71 -28.92 26.27 11.98
CA LYS A 71 -28.08 26.85 10.92
C LYS A 71 -26.63 26.40 11.00
N ILE A 72 -25.99 26.35 9.83
CA ILE A 72 -24.54 26.23 9.72
C ILE A 72 -24.03 27.46 8.96
N HIS A 73 -23.03 28.13 9.51
CA HIS A 73 -22.39 29.29 8.92
C HIS A 73 -20.99 28.92 8.44
N ILE A 74 -20.67 29.26 7.20
CA ILE A 74 -19.35 29.14 6.60
C ILE A 74 -18.90 30.56 6.25
N ILE A 75 -17.88 31.06 6.96
CA ILE A 75 -17.45 32.46 6.86
C ILE A 75 -16.01 32.48 6.35
N ASP A 76 -15.78 33.08 5.19
CA ASP A 76 -14.44 33.33 4.65
C ASP A 76 -14.09 34.83 4.68
N GLN A 77 -12.79 35.10 4.70
CA GLN A 77 -12.21 36.46 4.66
C GLN A 77 -11.53 36.75 3.32
N GLY A 78 -11.96 36.05 2.26
CA GLY A 78 -11.43 36.11 0.92
C GLY A 78 -11.83 37.39 0.17
N LEU A 79 -11.83 37.33 -1.16
CA LEU A 79 -12.06 38.52 -1.99
C LEU A 79 -13.52 39.05 -1.95
N GLY A 80 -14.49 38.22 -1.51
CA GLY A 80 -15.92 38.52 -1.58
C GLY A 80 -16.45 38.63 -3.02
N MET A 81 -17.72 39.02 -3.18
CA MET A 81 -18.34 39.22 -4.49
C MET A 81 -19.10 40.55 -4.53
N THR A 82 -19.20 41.16 -5.72
CA THR A 82 -20.18 42.22 -6.01
C THR A 82 -21.54 41.64 -6.36
N ALA A 83 -22.60 42.45 -6.39
CA ALA A 83 -23.94 41.99 -6.82
C ALA A 83 -23.92 41.36 -8.22
N ASP A 84 -23.20 41.96 -9.17
CA ASP A 84 -23.03 41.43 -10.53
C ASP A 84 -22.27 40.10 -10.55
N GLU A 85 -21.26 39.94 -9.69
CA GLU A 85 -20.50 38.69 -9.55
C GLU A 85 -21.37 37.59 -8.92
N VAL A 86 -22.25 37.93 -7.97
CA VAL A 86 -23.26 36.99 -7.44
C VAL A 86 -24.22 36.57 -8.55
N GLU A 87 -24.74 37.51 -9.34
CA GLU A 87 -25.62 37.18 -10.45
C GLU A 87 -24.95 36.27 -11.49
N LYS A 88 -23.68 36.53 -11.80
CA LYS A 88 -22.93 35.73 -12.77
C LYS A 88 -22.54 34.35 -12.24
N TYR A 89 -21.99 34.25 -11.03
CA TYR A 89 -21.37 33.01 -10.55
C TYR A 89 -22.28 32.16 -9.67
N ILE A 90 -23.35 32.73 -9.10
CA ILE A 90 -24.29 32.01 -8.23
C ILE A 90 -25.61 31.74 -8.96
N ASN A 91 -26.10 32.64 -9.82
CA ASN A 91 -27.39 32.43 -10.50
C ASN A 91 -27.24 31.75 -11.88
N GLN A 92 -26.07 31.82 -12.52
CA GLN A 92 -25.83 31.12 -13.78
C GLN A 92 -25.10 29.80 -13.51
N VAL A 93 -25.84 28.70 -13.61
CA VAL A 93 -25.31 27.35 -13.42
C VAL A 93 -24.20 27.06 -14.43
N ALA A 94 -23.14 26.39 -13.97
CA ALA A 94 -21.98 25.98 -14.76
C ALA A 94 -21.02 27.11 -15.21
N PHE A 95 -21.08 28.27 -14.53
CA PHE A 95 -20.04 29.29 -14.65
C PHE A 95 -19.17 29.32 -13.39
N SER A 96 -17.86 29.09 -13.54
CA SER A 96 -16.92 29.14 -12.43
C SER A 96 -16.10 30.41 -12.43
N GLY A 97 -16.25 31.22 -11.38
CA GLY A 97 -15.36 32.37 -11.17
C GLY A 97 -13.92 31.96 -10.85
N ALA A 98 -13.64 30.69 -10.57
CA ALA A 98 -12.28 30.17 -10.41
C ALA A 98 -11.66 29.78 -11.75
N GLU A 99 -12.44 29.20 -12.66
CA GLU A 99 -11.98 28.90 -14.02
C GLU A 99 -11.70 30.19 -14.80
N GLU A 100 -12.62 31.16 -14.75
CA GLU A 100 -12.42 32.46 -15.40
C GLU A 100 -11.19 33.20 -14.86
N PHE A 101 -10.92 33.07 -13.55
CA PHE A 101 -9.73 33.65 -12.94
C PHE A 101 -8.46 32.99 -13.47
N LEU A 102 -8.39 31.65 -13.45
CA LEU A 102 -7.25 30.91 -13.99
C LEU A 102 -7.04 31.20 -15.48
N ASP A 103 -8.13 31.35 -16.23
CA ASP A 103 -8.08 31.70 -17.64
C ASP A 103 -7.56 33.11 -17.91
N LYS A 104 -7.92 34.07 -17.07
CA LYS A 104 -7.44 35.44 -17.16
C LYS A 104 -5.96 35.56 -16.77
N TYR A 105 -5.49 34.76 -15.82
CA TYR A 105 -4.15 34.84 -15.24
C TYR A 105 -3.28 33.60 -15.57
N LYS A 106 -3.47 32.97 -16.74
CA LYS A 106 -2.79 31.72 -17.14
C LYS A 106 -1.27 31.67 -16.93
N ASP A 107 -0.60 32.81 -17.03
CA ASP A 107 0.86 32.88 -16.91
C ASP A 107 1.35 33.13 -15.48
N SER A 108 0.50 33.68 -14.60
CA SER A 108 0.86 34.07 -13.23
C SER A 108 0.14 33.27 -12.14
N ALA A 109 -0.98 32.61 -12.45
CA ALA A 109 -1.84 31.92 -11.48
C ALA A 109 -1.76 30.38 -11.56
N LYS A 110 -0.86 29.80 -12.36
CA LYS A 110 -0.68 28.34 -12.43
C LYS A 110 -0.37 27.70 -11.07
N ASP A 111 0.40 28.40 -10.24
CA ASP A 111 0.79 27.94 -8.90
C ASP A 111 -0.09 28.55 -7.80
N SER A 112 -1.25 29.09 -8.14
CA SER A 112 -2.14 29.76 -7.16
C SER A 112 -2.87 28.79 -6.23
N GLY A 113 -2.79 27.48 -6.48
CA GLY A 113 -3.47 26.44 -5.68
C GLY A 113 -4.98 26.39 -5.86
N ILE A 114 -5.56 27.21 -6.75
CA ILE A 114 -7.01 27.26 -7.00
C ILE A 114 -7.46 25.96 -7.65
N ILE A 115 -8.55 25.38 -7.12
CA ILE A 115 -9.06 24.08 -7.59
C ILE A 115 -10.40 24.15 -8.31
N GLY A 116 -11.19 25.21 -8.15
CA GLY A 116 -12.55 25.32 -8.71
C GLY A 116 -12.61 25.43 -10.24
N HIS A 117 -13.25 24.47 -10.92
CA HIS A 117 -13.42 24.51 -12.38
C HIS A 117 -14.89 24.45 -12.84
N PHE A 118 -15.74 23.60 -12.25
CA PHE A 118 -17.04 23.27 -12.84
C PHE A 118 -18.19 24.26 -12.56
N GLY A 119 -18.08 25.13 -11.55
CA GLY A 119 -19.15 26.10 -11.22
C GLY A 119 -20.44 25.45 -10.68
N LEU A 120 -20.33 24.26 -10.07
CA LEU A 120 -21.46 23.51 -9.52
C LEU A 120 -21.35 23.22 -8.01
N GLY A 121 -20.14 23.34 -7.44
CA GLY A 121 -19.86 22.95 -6.06
C GLY A 121 -20.69 23.69 -5.01
N PHE A 122 -21.03 24.97 -5.26
CA PHE A 122 -21.90 25.74 -4.37
C PHE A 122 -23.26 25.07 -4.13
N TYR A 123 -23.88 24.50 -5.16
CA TYR A 123 -25.21 23.91 -5.06
C TYR A 123 -25.25 22.60 -4.26
N SER A 124 -24.10 22.04 -3.88
CA SER A 124 -24.03 20.95 -2.90
C SER A 124 -24.59 21.37 -1.53
N ALA A 125 -24.65 22.67 -1.23
CA ALA A 125 -25.30 23.22 -0.03
C ALA A 125 -26.76 22.74 0.12
N PHE A 126 -27.50 22.66 -0.98
CA PHE A 126 -28.90 22.21 -0.98
C PHE A 126 -29.06 20.69 -0.74
N MET A 127 -27.98 19.93 -0.62
CA MET A 127 -28.05 18.52 -0.20
C MET A 127 -28.47 18.39 1.27
N VAL A 128 -28.11 19.38 2.09
CA VAL A 128 -28.36 19.37 3.54
C VAL A 128 -29.21 20.56 4.01
N ALA A 129 -29.43 21.55 3.14
CA ALA A 129 -30.17 22.77 3.44
C ALA A 129 -31.48 22.87 2.65
N GLU A 130 -32.53 23.37 3.31
CA GLU A 130 -33.78 23.77 2.66
C GLU A 130 -33.73 25.21 2.12
N LYS A 131 -32.86 26.04 2.71
CA LYS A 131 -32.64 27.43 2.30
C LYS A 131 -31.18 27.79 2.48
N VAL A 132 -30.63 28.56 1.55
CA VAL A 132 -29.26 29.05 1.59
C VAL A 132 -29.25 30.57 1.45
N GLU A 133 -28.46 31.24 2.27
CA GLU A 133 -28.20 32.68 2.20
C GLU A 133 -26.70 32.93 1.94
N ILE A 134 -26.39 33.97 1.18
CA ILE A 134 -25.02 34.47 0.99
C ILE A 134 -25.01 35.94 1.37
N ILE A 135 -24.18 36.32 2.33
CA ILE A 135 -23.92 37.72 2.68
C ILE A 135 -22.46 38.00 2.35
N THR A 136 -22.21 38.82 1.32
CA THR A 136 -20.87 39.02 0.76
C THR A 136 -20.51 40.49 0.58
N LYS A 137 -19.26 40.83 0.87
CA LYS A 137 -18.68 42.17 0.68
C LYS A 137 -17.38 42.03 -0.10
N SER A 138 -17.36 42.56 -1.31
CA SER A 138 -16.17 42.57 -2.17
C SER A 138 -15.02 43.38 -1.55
N TYR A 139 -13.79 43.03 -1.91
CA TYR A 139 -12.61 43.86 -1.67
C TYR A 139 -12.64 45.18 -2.47
N LYS A 140 -13.47 45.24 -3.51
CA LYS A 140 -13.76 46.45 -4.28
C LYS A 140 -14.65 47.38 -3.47
N ASP A 141 -14.62 48.67 -3.80
CA ASP A 141 -15.47 49.68 -3.17
C ASP A 141 -16.90 49.64 -3.71
N GLU A 142 -17.61 48.55 -3.40
CA GLU A 142 -18.98 48.26 -3.86
C GLU A 142 -19.87 47.86 -2.66
N PRO A 143 -21.19 48.14 -2.65
CA PRO A 143 -22.08 47.71 -1.57
C PRO A 143 -22.03 46.20 -1.32
N ALA A 144 -22.27 45.78 -0.07
CA ALA A 144 -22.43 44.36 0.22
C ALA A 144 -23.75 43.85 -0.37
N ALA A 145 -23.80 42.57 -0.70
CA ALA A 145 -24.95 41.89 -1.27
C ALA A 145 -25.44 40.78 -0.36
N HIS A 146 -26.76 40.65 -0.26
CA HIS A 146 -27.47 39.56 0.40
C HIS A 146 -28.28 38.79 -0.64
N TRP A 147 -27.92 37.54 -0.85
CA TRP A 147 -28.60 36.62 -1.74
C TRP A 147 -29.30 35.54 -0.93
N THR A 148 -30.50 35.14 -1.34
CA THR A 148 -31.26 34.07 -0.68
C THR A 148 -31.97 33.20 -1.72
N CYS A 149 -31.95 31.89 -1.52
CA CYS A 149 -32.66 30.89 -2.33
C CYS A 149 -33.12 29.70 -1.47
N ASP A 150 -34.30 29.16 -1.77
CA ASP A 150 -34.93 28.00 -1.11
C ASP A 150 -34.73 26.67 -1.88
N GLY A 151 -33.79 26.66 -2.83
CA GLY A 151 -33.52 25.51 -3.69
C GLY A 151 -34.51 25.37 -4.87
N SER A 152 -35.41 26.35 -5.05
CA SER A 152 -36.16 26.55 -6.29
C SER A 152 -35.34 27.41 -7.29
N PRO A 153 -35.79 27.55 -8.54
CA PRO A 153 -35.21 28.52 -9.48
C PRO A 153 -35.39 29.99 -9.09
N GLU A 154 -36.09 30.28 -7.98
CA GLU A 154 -36.32 31.63 -7.49
C GLU A 154 -35.24 32.04 -6.47
N PHE A 155 -34.77 33.27 -6.57
CA PHE A 155 -33.82 33.86 -5.63
C PHE A 155 -34.16 35.33 -5.38
N THR A 156 -33.63 35.87 -4.29
CA THR A 156 -33.65 37.32 -4.01
C THR A 156 -32.22 37.83 -3.89
N LEU A 157 -32.00 39.07 -4.32
CA LEU A 157 -30.72 39.76 -4.22
C LEU A 157 -30.97 41.20 -3.80
N GLU A 158 -30.49 41.57 -2.62
CA GLU A 158 -30.66 42.89 -2.03
C GLU A 158 -29.35 43.43 -1.43
N PRO A 159 -29.21 44.74 -1.20
CA PRO A 159 -28.07 45.29 -0.48
C PRO A 159 -28.01 44.78 0.97
N ALA A 160 -26.79 44.57 1.49
CA ALA A 160 -26.54 44.14 2.87
C ALA A 160 -25.72 45.17 3.65
N ASP A 161 -25.79 45.10 4.99
CA ASP A 161 -25.04 45.98 5.89
C ASP A 161 -23.66 45.43 6.30
N LYS A 162 -23.17 44.37 5.63
CA LYS A 162 -21.85 43.77 5.92
C LYS A 162 -20.72 44.73 5.57
N THR A 163 -19.92 45.10 6.57
CA THR A 163 -18.81 46.06 6.41
C THR A 163 -17.46 45.39 6.15
N SER A 164 -17.25 44.19 6.69
CA SER A 164 -16.01 43.42 6.53
C SER A 164 -16.00 42.63 5.22
N ARG A 165 -14.86 42.69 4.50
CA ARG A 165 -14.60 41.90 3.29
C ARG A 165 -14.78 40.40 3.52
N GLY A 166 -15.27 39.69 2.50
CA GLY A 166 -15.41 38.23 2.47
C GLY A 166 -16.86 37.82 2.32
N THR A 167 -17.13 36.52 2.47
CA THR A 167 -18.46 35.94 2.31
C THR A 167 -18.87 35.13 3.53
N GLU A 168 -20.14 35.20 3.88
CA GLU A 168 -20.80 34.31 4.82
C GLU A 168 -21.89 33.54 4.08
N ILE A 169 -21.80 32.20 4.11
CA ILE A 169 -22.81 31.30 3.58
C ILE A 169 -23.57 30.71 4.78
N ILE A 170 -24.88 30.86 4.78
CA ILE A 170 -25.76 30.38 5.85
C ILE A 170 -26.64 29.27 5.30
N LEU A 171 -26.52 28.09 5.87
CA LEU A 171 -27.31 26.91 5.54
C LEU A 171 -28.41 26.75 6.57
N HIS A 172 -29.67 26.82 6.15
CA HIS A 172 -30.82 26.44 6.99
C HIS A 172 -31.01 24.94 6.83
N VAL A 173 -30.64 24.18 7.86
CA VAL A 173 -30.51 22.72 7.79
C VAL A 173 -31.89 22.07 7.66
N ALA A 174 -32.05 21.20 6.67
CA ALA A 174 -33.29 20.48 6.40
C ALA A 174 -33.63 19.47 7.52
N GLU A 175 -34.91 19.13 7.66
CA GLU A 175 -35.39 18.23 8.74
C GLU A 175 -34.77 16.83 8.71
N ASP A 176 -34.39 16.34 7.53
CA ASP A 176 -33.75 15.04 7.33
C ASP A 176 -32.22 15.06 7.51
N SER A 177 -31.65 16.24 7.76
CA SER A 177 -30.21 16.50 7.76
C SER A 177 -29.71 17.08 9.11
N LEU A 178 -30.53 16.99 10.16
CA LEU A 178 -30.23 17.57 11.49
C LEU A 178 -28.98 16.99 12.15
N GLU A 179 -28.48 15.83 11.71
CA GLU A 179 -27.22 15.26 12.19
C GLU A 179 -26.00 16.17 11.93
N PHE A 180 -26.06 17.05 10.92
CA PHE A 180 -24.98 18.03 10.64
C PHE A 180 -24.99 19.22 11.60
N LEU A 181 -25.97 19.31 12.51
CA LEU A 181 -25.92 20.24 13.64
C LEU A 181 -25.09 19.69 14.81
N GLU A 182 -24.58 18.46 14.75
CA GLU A 182 -23.69 17.94 15.78
C GLU A 182 -22.21 18.29 15.52
N ASP A 183 -21.57 18.91 16.52
CA ASP A 183 -20.17 19.35 16.43
C ASP A 183 -19.21 18.19 16.11
N SER A 184 -19.51 16.98 16.59
CA SER A 184 -18.72 15.79 16.28
C SER A 184 -18.81 15.39 14.82
N LYS A 185 -19.99 15.53 14.19
CA LYS A 185 -20.21 15.26 12.77
C LYS A 185 -19.43 16.27 11.94
N ILE A 186 -19.57 17.57 12.21
CA ILE A 186 -18.84 18.63 11.50
C ILE A 186 -17.32 18.47 11.68
N SER A 187 -16.85 18.22 12.91
CA SER A 187 -15.43 17.94 13.17
C SER A 187 -14.92 16.75 12.38
N GLY A 188 -15.71 15.67 12.28
CA GLY A 188 -15.37 14.48 11.49
C GLY A 188 -15.24 14.81 10.00
N LEU A 189 -16.15 15.61 9.46
CA LEU A 189 -16.11 16.04 8.06
C LEU A 189 -14.90 16.94 7.76
N LEU A 190 -14.63 17.94 8.61
CA LEU A 190 -13.49 18.83 8.45
C LEU A 190 -12.16 18.05 8.52
N ASN A 191 -12.04 17.10 9.46
CA ASN A 191 -10.87 16.22 9.56
C ASN A 191 -10.75 15.22 8.40
N LYS A 192 -11.83 14.87 7.73
CA LYS A 192 -11.81 13.95 6.58
C LYS A 192 -11.45 14.68 5.29
N TYR A 193 -12.06 15.84 5.04
CA TYR A 193 -12.02 16.49 3.73
C TYR A 193 -11.14 17.74 3.68
N ASN A 194 -10.93 18.41 4.82
CA ASN A 194 -10.32 19.74 4.88
C ASN A 194 -9.06 19.78 5.77
N LYS A 195 -8.60 18.62 6.24
CA LYS A 195 -7.52 18.45 7.20
C LYS A 195 -6.24 19.18 6.86
N PHE A 196 -5.95 19.33 5.57
CA PHE A 196 -4.69 19.86 5.10
C PHE A 196 -4.83 21.11 4.23
N MET A 197 -6.03 21.69 4.12
CA MET A 197 -6.24 22.87 3.28
C MET A 197 -5.34 24.04 3.68
N PRO A 198 -4.87 24.85 2.71
CA PRO A 198 -3.83 25.86 2.94
C PRO A 198 -4.27 27.07 3.77
N ILE A 199 -5.57 27.23 4.01
CA ILE A 199 -6.12 28.31 4.84
C ILE A 199 -6.55 27.74 6.20
N PRO A 200 -6.19 28.36 7.34
CA PRO A 200 -6.65 27.92 8.65
C PRO A 200 -8.18 27.89 8.74
N ILE A 201 -8.71 26.80 9.31
CA ILE A 201 -10.13 26.56 9.50
C ILE A 201 -10.40 26.56 11.00
N LYS A 202 -11.17 27.53 11.47
CA LYS A 202 -11.61 27.66 12.85
C LYS A 202 -12.95 26.93 13.04
N PHE A 203 -13.00 26.06 14.03
CA PHE A 203 -14.24 25.42 14.49
C PHE A 203 -14.24 25.27 16.02
N GLY A 204 -14.99 26.15 16.68
CA GLY A 204 -15.07 26.20 18.15
C GLY A 204 -13.84 26.82 18.83
N THR A 205 -13.74 26.63 20.14
CA THR A 205 -12.59 27.01 20.97
C THR A 205 -11.96 25.78 21.63
N ARG A 206 -10.71 25.89 22.05
CA ARG A 206 -10.00 24.87 22.82
C ARG A 206 -9.31 25.49 24.03
N THR A 207 -9.17 24.70 25.08
CA THR A 207 -8.45 25.10 26.30
C THR A 207 -6.95 24.81 26.13
N GLU A 208 -6.12 25.84 26.16
CA GLU A 208 -4.65 25.73 26.16
C GLU A 208 -4.10 25.96 27.57
N THR A 209 -3.22 25.08 28.01
CA THR A 209 -2.52 25.22 29.30
C THR A 209 -1.23 25.99 29.10
N LEU A 210 -1.07 27.13 29.77
CA LEU A 210 0.12 27.96 29.71
C LEU A 210 1.32 27.23 30.36
N PRO A 211 2.54 27.40 29.83
CA PRO A 211 3.74 26.81 30.42
C PRO A 211 3.95 27.31 31.85
N LYS A 212 4.42 26.41 32.72
CA LYS A 212 4.78 26.75 34.10
C LYS A 212 5.91 27.79 34.10
N PRO A 213 5.76 28.92 34.81
CA PRO A 213 6.87 29.87 34.99
C PRO A 213 8.07 29.20 35.68
N GLU A 214 9.30 29.53 35.27
CA GLU A 214 10.52 28.89 35.79
C GLU A 214 10.69 29.03 37.32
N ASP A 215 10.13 30.10 37.91
CA ASP A 215 10.18 30.39 39.34
C ASP A 215 8.95 29.88 40.13
N ALA A 216 8.05 29.13 39.50
CA ALA A 216 6.80 28.71 40.12
C ALA A 216 6.99 27.49 41.06
N PRO A 217 6.35 27.47 42.24
CA PRO A 217 6.50 26.39 43.22
C PRO A 217 6.03 25.03 42.68
N GLU A 218 6.45 23.92 43.29
CA GLU A 218 6.13 22.55 42.80
C GLU A 218 4.63 22.27 42.68
N ASP A 219 3.80 22.95 43.47
CA ASP A 219 2.33 22.85 43.50
C ASP A 219 1.60 23.85 42.59
N TYR A 220 2.32 24.56 41.70
CA TYR A 220 1.72 25.51 40.78
C TYR A 220 0.76 24.82 39.79
N VAL A 221 -0.49 25.26 39.80
CA VAL A 221 -1.50 24.87 38.79
C VAL A 221 -1.32 25.79 37.59
N ASN A 222 -1.00 25.21 36.45
CA ASN A 222 -0.84 25.97 35.21
C ASN A 222 -2.15 26.68 34.84
N GLU A 223 -2.05 27.96 34.49
CA GLU A 223 -3.18 28.73 33.99
C GLU A 223 -3.64 28.19 32.64
N THR A 224 -4.95 28.21 32.40
CA THR A 224 -5.54 27.79 31.13
C THR A 224 -6.21 28.96 30.43
N ILE A 225 -6.01 29.12 29.13
CA ILE A 225 -6.66 30.12 28.30
C ILE A 225 -7.53 29.43 27.22
N GLU A 226 -8.67 30.04 26.90
CA GLU A 226 -9.47 29.62 25.74
C GLU A 226 -8.90 30.26 24.48
N THR A 227 -8.55 29.45 23.49
CA THR A 227 -8.04 29.89 22.19
C THR A 227 -8.90 29.35 21.05
N ASP A 228 -8.80 29.98 19.88
CA ASP A 228 -9.48 29.51 18.68
C ASP A 228 -9.00 28.10 18.30
N ASN A 229 -9.94 27.18 18.07
CA ASN A 229 -9.60 25.83 17.66
C ASN A 229 -9.43 25.77 16.14
N ILE A 230 -8.17 25.83 15.68
CA ILE A 230 -7.80 25.58 14.29
C ILE A 230 -7.75 24.07 14.06
N ILE A 231 -8.69 23.53 13.30
CA ILE A 231 -8.91 22.08 13.16
C ILE A 231 -8.02 21.43 12.09
N ASN A 232 -7.51 22.21 11.14
CA ASN A 232 -6.67 21.72 10.04
C ASN A 232 -5.19 22.10 10.22
N ASN A 233 -4.33 21.39 9.50
CA ASN A 233 -2.91 21.71 9.35
C ASN A 233 -2.66 22.32 7.96
N PRO A 234 -2.51 23.65 7.84
CA PRO A 234 -2.31 24.31 6.55
C PRO A 234 -0.92 24.13 5.94
N ASN A 235 0.06 23.63 6.71
CA ASN A 235 1.45 23.46 6.28
C ASN A 235 1.93 22.02 6.51
N PRO A 236 1.27 21.03 5.88
CA PRO A 236 1.59 19.62 6.11
C PRO A 236 2.97 19.27 5.54
N ALA A 237 3.57 18.20 6.06
CA ALA A 237 4.97 17.90 5.76
C ALA A 237 5.28 17.74 4.26
N TRP A 238 4.38 17.16 3.46
CA TRP A 238 4.63 16.94 2.02
C TRP A 238 4.71 18.23 1.19
N THR A 239 4.24 19.35 1.72
CA THR A 239 4.30 20.66 1.04
C THR A 239 5.64 21.37 1.25
N LYS A 240 6.46 20.90 2.20
CA LYS A 240 7.75 21.49 2.55
C LYS A 240 8.87 20.85 1.75
N GLN A 241 9.97 21.57 1.58
CA GLN A 241 11.14 20.99 0.91
C GLN A 241 11.75 19.88 1.77
N PRO A 242 12.23 18.75 1.19
CA PRO A 242 12.84 17.67 1.97
C PRO A 242 14.00 18.13 2.87
N THR A 243 14.73 19.18 2.48
CA THR A 243 15.84 19.78 3.26
C THR A 243 15.39 20.55 4.51
N GLU A 244 14.10 20.87 4.61
CA GLU A 244 13.51 21.60 5.74
C GLU A 244 12.89 20.67 6.78
N LEU A 245 12.89 19.36 6.51
CA LEU A 245 12.24 18.34 7.33
C LEU A 245 13.27 17.47 8.02
N SER A 246 13.07 17.27 9.32
CA SER A 246 13.77 16.25 10.11
C SER A 246 13.03 14.92 10.06
N ASP A 247 13.69 13.85 10.50
CA ASP A 247 13.05 12.54 10.65
C ASP A 247 11.83 12.58 11.58
N GLU A 248 11.83 13.45 12.59
CA GLU A 248 10.71 13.60 13.53
C GLU A 248 9.50 14.28 12.88
N ASP A 249 9.72 15.16 11.90
CA ASP A 249 8.63 15.77 11.13
C ASP A 249 7.89 14.72 10.31
N TYR A 250 8.62 13.79 9.68
CA TYR A 250 8.01 12.66 8.95
C TYR A 250 7.22 11.74 9.89
N LYS A 251 7.77 11.39 11.05
CA LYS A 251 7.05 10.55 12.03
C LYS A 251 5.81 11.23 12.58
N SER A 252 5.92 12.52 12.91
CA SER A 252 4.79 13.31 13.38
C SER A 252 3.70 13.41 12.33
N PHE A 253 4.08 13.61 11.06
CA PHE A 253 3.12 13.61 9.97
C PHE A 253 2.47 12.24 9.74
N TYR A 254 3.21 11.14 9.88
CA TYR A 254 2.64 9.79 9.85
C TYR A 254 1.57 9.58 10.94
N ARG A 255 1.87 9.98 12.19
CA ARG A 255 0.92 9.92 13.31
C ARG A 255 -0.29 10.85 13.11
N GLU A 256 -0.06 12.01 12.49
CA GLU A 256 -1.14 12.92 12.12
C GLU A 256 -2.08 12.25 11.10
N LEU A 257 -1.56 11.61 10.06
CA LEU A 257 -2.38 10.88 9.08
C LEU A 257 -3.14 9.70 9.70
N TYR A 258 -2.47 8.94 10.58
CA TYR A 258 -2.97 7.68 11.13
C TYR A 258 -2.94 7.70 12.67
N PRO A 259 -3.80 8.50 13.34
CA PRO A 259 -3.73 8.74 14.79
C PRO A 259 -4.04 7.50 15.64
N MET A 260 -4.67 6.49 15.05
CA MET A 260 -4.96 5.21 15.71
C MET A 260 -3.80 4.21 15.61
N GLN A 261 -2.76 4.53 14.83
CA GLN A 261 -1.60 3.68 14.61
C GLN A 261 -0.45 4.12 15.54
N PHE A 262 -0.05 3.22 16.42
CA PHE A 262 1.04 3.47 17.39
C PHE A 262 2.41 3.02 16.87
N GLU A 263 2.46 2.23 15.80
CA GLU A 263 3.71 1.76 15.22
C GLU A 263 4.32 2.81 14.29
N GLU A 264 5.61 3.06 14.46
CA GLU A 264 6.37 3.93 13.57
C GLU A 264 6.60 3.27 12.20
N PRO A 265 6.64 4.05 11.11
CA PRO A 265 6.95 3.54 9.79
C PRO A 265 8.42 3.10 9.70
N LEU A 266 8.70 2.09 8.87
CA LEU A 266 10.05 1.56 8.66
C LEU A 266 10.98 2.58 8.02
N PHE A 267 10.47 3.27 7.00
CA PHE A 267 11.07 4.43 6.35
C PHE A 267 10.02 5.16 5.52
N ASN A 268 10.38 6.35 5.04
CA ASN A 268 9.56 7.21 4.22
C ASN A 268 10.22 7.52 2.87
N ILE A 269 9.40 7.86 1.89
CA ILE A 269 9.81 8.28 0.56
C ILE A 269 9.08 9.57 0.25
N HIS A 270 9.81 10.68 0.29
CA HIS A 270 9.31 11.99 -0.09
C HIS A 270 9.37 12.14 -1.62
N LEU A 271 8.20 12.25 -2.23
CA LEU A 271 8.01 12.62 -3.63
C LEU A 271 7.95 14.14 -3.72
N ASN A 272 8.85 14.76 -4.49
CA ASN A 272 8.82 16.18 -4.76
C ASN A 272 9.32 16.42 -6.19
N VAL A 273 8.38 16.81 -7.06
CA VAL A 273 8.55 16.89 -8.52
C VAL A 273 7.79 18.10 -9.02
N ASP A 274 8.45 18.89 -9.87
CA ASP A 274 7.90 20.08 -10.52
C ASP A 274 7.91 19.96 -12.07
N TYR A 275 8.58 18.95 -12.63
CA TYR A 275 8.65 18.69 -14.07
C TYR A 275 8.76 17.19 -14.42
N PRO A 276 8.05 16.68 -15.46
CA PRO A 276 7.14 17.38 -16.38
C PRO A 276 5.72 17.58 -15.86
N PHE A 277 5.46 17.23 -14.60
CA PHE A 277 4.22 17.43 -13.86
C PHE A 277 4.56 17.73 -12.40
N ASN A 278 3.64 18.35 -11.69
CA ASN A 278 3.74 18.65 -10.27
C ASN A 278 3.22 17.47 -9.45
N LEU A 279 4.09 16.86 -8.66
CA LEU A 279 3.76 15.75 -7.77
C LEU A 279 4.52 15.91 -6.47
N THR A 280 3.77 16.09 -5.39
CA THR A 280 4.30 16.06 -4.03
C THR A 280 3.65 14.93 -3.25
N GLY A 281 4.27 14.49 -2.17
CA GLY A 281 3.71 13.42 -1.37
C GLY A 281 4.74 12.73 -0.51
N ILE A 282 4.28 12.00 0.48
CA ILE A 282 5.14 11.17 1.32
C ILE A 282 4.49 9.80 1.42
N LEU A 283 5.24 8.77 0.99
CA LEU A 283 4.87 7.37 1.12
C LEU A 283 5.64 6.75 2.28
N TYR A 284 4.97 5.90 3.04
CA TYR A 284 5.50 5.23 4.23
C TYR A 284 5.40 3.73 4.06
N PHE A 285 6.47 3.03 4.42
CA PHE A 285 6.46 1.57 4.57
C PHE A 285 5.98 1.24 5.98
N PRO A 286 4.75 0.73 6.14
CA PRO A 286 4.29 0.30 7.45
C PRO A 286 5.03 -0.97 7.87
N LYS A 287 5.11 -1.23 9.18
CA LYS A 287 5.36 -2.59 9.67
C LYS A 287 4.19 -3.47 9.26
N LEU A 288 4.46 -4.60 8.62
CA LEU A 288 3.42 -5.55 8.27
C LEU A 288 3.12 -6.43 9.49
N GLY A 289 1.94 -6.25 10.09
CA GLY A 289 1.42 -7.18 11.08
C GLY A 289 1.01 -8.52 10.44
N SER A 290 0.89 -9.57 11.26
CA SER A 290 0.46 -10.91 10.83
C SER A 290 -1.00 -10.99 10.34
N ASP A 291 -1.79 -9.94 10.54
CA ASP A 291 -3.15 -9.84 10.00
C ASP A 291 -3.16 -8.96 8.75
N LEU A 292 -3.31 -9.60 7.58
CA LEU A 292 -3.66 -8.97 6.30
C LEU A 292 -5.10 -8.38 6.28
N GLN A 293 -5.67 -8.05 7.45
CA GLN A 293 -7.03 -7.57 7.56
C GLN A 293 -7.16 -6.11 7.10
N ILE A 294 -8.08 -5.92 6.13
CA ILE A 294 -8.73 -4.68 5.67
C ILE A 294 -7.88 -3.42 5.92
N GLN A 295 -7.02 -3.10 4.94
CA GLN A 295 -6.30 -1.83 4.85
C GLN A 295 -7.31 -0.66 4.80
N LYS A 296 -7.68 -0.13 5.97
CA LYS A 296 -8.37 1.17 6.08
C LYS A 296 -7.41 2.33 5.87
N ASP A 297 -6.14 2.13 6.17
CA ASP A 297 -5.09 3.15 6.09
C ASP A 297 -4.38 3.09 4.73
N LYS A 298 -5.06 3.55 3.69
CA LYS A 298 -4.50 3.59 2.33
C LYS A 298 -3.76 4.89 2.07
N ILE A 299 -3.07 4.94 0.94
CA ILE A 299 -2.57 6.19 0.36
C ILE A 299 -3.77 7.09 0.05
N GLN A 300 -3.71 8.33 0.52
CA GLN A 300 -4.73 9.35 0.25
C GLN A 300 -4.28 10.24 -0.91
N LEU A 301 -5.18 10.47 -1.86
CA LEU A 301 -4.99 11.38 -2.98
C LEU A 301 -5.56 12.76 -2.65
N TYR A 302 -4.72 13.77 -2.84
CA TYR A 302 -5.03 15.18 -2.73
C TYR A 302 -4.80 15.90 -4.05
N GLN A 303 -5.43 17.05 -4.18
CA GLN A 303 -5.16 18.01 -5.24
C GLN A 303 -5.10 19.41 -4.63
N ASN A 304 -3.92 20.02 -4.64
CA ASN A 304 -3.64 21.29 -3.97
C ASN A 304 -4.12 21.23 -2.51
N GLN A 305 -3.72 20.18 -1.79
CA GLN A 305 -4.08 19.91 -0.40
C GLN A 305 -5.59 19.68 -0.12
N VAL A 306 -6.43 19.55 -1.15
CA VAL A 306 -7.84 19.16 -1.01
C VAL A 306 -8.00 17.67 -1.17
N TYR A 307 -8.62 17.01 -0.20
CA TYR A 307 -8.83 15.56 -0.24
C TYR A 307 -9.77 15.16 -1.38
N VAL A 308 -9.33 14.20 -2.19
CA VAL A 308 -10.09 13.67 -3.32
C VAL A 308 -10.64 12.29 -2.98
N THR A 309 -9.75 11.31 -2.76
CA THR A 309 -10.10 9.90 -2.57
C THR A 309 -8.92 9.11 -1.99
N ASP A 310 -9.18 7.96 -1.40
CA ASP A 310 -8.18 6.95 -1.01
C ASP A 310 -8.09 5.81 -2.04
N ASN A 311 -8.90 5.87 -3.10
CA ASN A 311 -8.82 4.96 -4.23
C ASN A 311 -7.83 5.46 -5.28
N VAL A 312 -6.57 5.05 -5.15
CA VAL A 312 -5.44 5.47 -5.98
C VAL A 312 -5.14 4.54 -7.16
N GLU A 313 -6.10 3.68 -7.53
CA GLU A 313 -5.95 2.72 -8.63
C GLU A 313 -5.55 3.43 -9.93
N GLY A 314 -4.52 2.92 -10.60
CA GLY A 314 -3.96 3.47 -11.82
C GLY A 314 -2.97 4.63 -11.62
N ILE A 315 -3.08 5.42 -10.55
CA ILE A 315 -2.09 6.47 -10.22
C ILE A 315 -0.88 5.86 -9.53
N VAL A 316 -1.13 5.05 -8.50
CA VAL A 316 -0.09 4.36 -7.76
C VAL A 316 0.05 2.94 -8.32
N PRO A 317 1.28 2.50 -8.63
CA PRO A 317 1.54 1.10 -9.00
C PRO A 317 0.95 0.13 -7.97
N GLU A 318 0.37 -0.97 -8.44
CA GLU A 318 -0.40 -1.90 -7.60
C GLU A 318 0.42 -2.41 -6.40
N PHE A 319 1.69 -2.75 -6.61
CA PHE A 319 2.58 -3.22 -5.54
C PHE A 319 2.80 -2.18 -4.42
N LEU A 320 2.64 -0.89 -4.71
CA LEU A 320 2.79 0.19 -3.74
C LEU A 320 1.48 0.53 -3.02
N THR A 321 0.35 -0.05 -3.41
CA THR A 321 -0.94 0.18 -2.73
C THR A 321 -0.95 -0.33 -1.28
N MET A 322 -0.02 -1.23 -0.94
CA MET A 322 0.22 -1.69 0.43
C MET A 322 0.94 -0.65 1.31
N LEU A 323 1.47 0.42 0.71
CA LEU A 323 2.06 1.52 1.45
C LEU A 323 0.97 2.44 2.02
N LYS A 324 1.40 3.30 2.94
CA LYS A 324 0.58 4.35 3.53
C LYS A 324 1.10 5.72 3.08
N GLY A 325 0.29 6.77 3.17
CA GLY A 325 0.77 8.14 2.99
C GLY A 325 -0.15 9.01 2.16
N VAL A 326 0.45 10.03 1.54
CA VAL A 326 -0.25 11.06 0.77
C VAL A 326 0.43 11.24 -0.58
N ILE A 327 -0.39 11.43 -1.61
CA ILE A 327 0.03 11.95 -2.91
C ILE A 327 -0.82 13.17 -3.23
N ASP A 328 -0.17 14.24 -3.67
CA ASP A 328 -0.81 15.50 -4.04
C ASP A 328 -0.29 15.97 -5.41
N SER A 329 -1.21 16.13 -6.36
CA SER A 329 -0.86 16.55 -7.72
C SER A 329 -2.00 17.28 -8.41
N PRO A 330 -1.81 18.54 -8.87
CA PRO A 330 -2.78 19.27 -9.69
C PRO A 330 -2.96 18.69 -11.09
N ASP A 331 -2.00 17.89 -11.57
CA ASP A 331 -2.00 17.33 -12.93
C ASP A 331 -2.85 16.05 -13.09
N ILE A 332 -3.52 15.59 -12.03
CA ILE A 332 -4.38 14.39 -12.09
C ILE A 332 -5.79 14.81 -12.52
N PRO A 333 -6.30 14.30 -13.67
CA PRO A 333 -7.61 14.68 -14.17
C PRO A 333 -8.73 14.03 -13.33
N LEU A 334 -9.50 14.87 -12.64
CA LEU A 334 -10.65 14.43 -11.85
C LEU A 334 -11.95 14.41 -12.65
N ASN A 335 -12.88 13.56 -12.25
CA ASN A 335 -14.27 13.64 -12.69
C ASN A 335 -15.01 14.84 -12.05
N VAL A 336 -16.21 15.16 -12.55
CA VAL A 336 -17.01 16.32 -12.11
C VAL A 336 -17.32 16.28 -10.61
N SER A 337 -17.53 15.09 -10.05
CA SER A 337 -17.81 14.88 -8.61
C SER A 337 -16.55 14.92 -7.73
N ARG A 338 -15.35 15.00 -8.34
CA ARG A 338 -14.04 14.88 -7.68
C ARG A 338 -13.95 13.65 -6.77
N SER A 339 -14.58 12.56 -7.18
CA SER A 339 -14.66 11.31 -6.41
C SER A 339 -14.04 10.12 -7.14
N GLY A 340 -13.66 10.30 -8.41
CA GLY A 340 -13.05 9.25 -9.24
C GLY A 340 -12.18 9.83 -10.34
N LEU A 341 -11.34 8.96 -10.90
CA LEU A 341 -10.33 9.32 -11.88
C LEU A 341 -10.84 9.11 -13.30
N GLN A 342 -10.47 10.01 -14.20
CA GLN A 342 -10.61 9.75 -15.63
C GLN A 342 -9.36 9.00 -16.12
N ALA A 343 -9.54 7.93 -16.89
CA ALA A 343 -8.42 7.18 -17.45
C ALA A 343 -7.65 8.07 -18.45
N ASP A 344 -6.44 8.49 -18.08
CA ASP A 344 -5.61 9.42 -18.85
C ASP A 344 -4.17 8.89 -19.00
N GLY A 345 -3.53 9.20 -20.12
CA GLY A 345 -2.10 8.95 -20.32
C GLY A 345 -1.18 9.69 -19.34
N ALA A 346 -1.64 10.80 -18.75
CA ALA A 346 -0.95 11.51 -17.66
C ALA A 346 -0.80 10.65 -16.41
N VAL A 347 -1.87 9.94 -16.02
CA VAL A 347 -1.90 9.04 -14.87
C VAL A 347 -0.83 7.95 -14.99
N LYS A 348 -0.69 7.35 -16.20
CA LYS A 348 0.36 6.35 -16.46
C LYS A 348 1.77 6.92 -16.33
N LYS A 349 2.01 8.18 -16.74
CA LYS A 349 3.32 8.83 -16.58
C LYS A 349 3.66 9.07 -15.11
N ILE A 350 2.69 9.53 -14.32
CA ILE A 350 2.82 9.72 -12.87
C ILE A 350 3.15 8.39 -12.20
N SER A 351 2.37 7.34 -12.48
CA SER A 351 2.60 5.98 -11.94
C SER A 351 4.02 5.48 -12.22
N ASN A 352 4.47 5.55 -13.48
CA ASN A 352 5.84 5.16 -13.87
C ASN A 352 6.93 5.96 -13.15
N TYR A 353 6.67 7.22 -12.85
CA TYR A 353 7.62 8.07 -12.13
C TYR A 353 7.70 7.69 -10.66
N ILE A 354 6.55 7.45 -10.02
CA ILE A 354 6.48 6.96 -8.64
C ILE A 354 7.28 5.65 -8.54
N THR A 355 7.07 4.69 -9.45
CA THR A 355 7.86 3.44 -9.50
C THR A 355 9.37 3.70 -9.51
N ARG A 356 9.82 4.63 -10.36
CA ARG A 356 11.25 4.96 -10.49
C ARG A 356 11.80 5.62 -9.24
N LYS A 357 11.10 6.60 -8.68
CA LYS A 357 11.54 7.30 -7.46
C LYS A 357 11.59 6.38 -6.26
N VAL A 358 10.62 5.49 -6.13
CA VAL A 358 10.62 4.50 -5.06
C VAL A 358 11.83 3.57 -5.20
N ALA A 359 12.10 3.04 -6.40
CA ALA A 359 13.29 2.22 -6.64
C ALA A 359 14.60 2.98 -6.35
N ASP A 360 14.71 4.24 -6.77
CA ASP A 360 15.89 5.06 -6.53
C ASP A 360 16.10 5.35 -5.03
N LYS A 361 15.01 5.61 -4.29
CA LYS A 361 15.09 5.82 -2.84
C LYS A 361 15.41 4.54 -2.08
N LEU A 362 14.84 3.40 -2.45
CA LEU A 362 15.20 2.10 -1.87
C LEU A 362 16.69 1.79 -2.08
N LYS A 363 17.21 2.04 -3.28
CA LYS A 363 18.64 1.93 -3.58
C LYS A 363 19.49 2.88 -2.73
N ALA A 364 19.05 4.12 -2.53
CA ALA A 364 19.75 5.07 -1.68
C ALA A 364 19.79 4.60 -0.22
N LEU A 365 18.67 4.16 0.33
CA LEU A 365 18.58 3.61 1.70
C LEU A 365 19.52 2.41 1.89
N PHE A 366 19.55 1.48 0.92
CA PHE A 366 20.47 0.36 0.92
C PHE A 366 21.95 0.81 0.94
N ASN A 367 22.31 1.80 0.13
CA ASN A 367 23.68 2.31 0.05
C ASN A 367 24.10 3.14 1.28
N GLU A 368 23.17 3.90 1.86
CA GLU A 368 23.41 4.78 3.01
C GLU A 368 23.60 3.97 4.30
N ASN A 369 22.73 2.98 4.55
CA ASN A 369 22.79 2.13 5.73
C ASN A 369 22.26 0.72 5.43
N ARG A 370 23.11 -0.10 4.84
CA ARG A 370 22.80 -1.50 4.50
C ARG A 370 22.31 -2.31 5.70
N ALA A 371 22.93 -2.16 6.88
CA ALA A 371 22.57 -2.93 8.06
C ALA A 371 21.13 -2.65 8.55
N ASP A 372 20.71 -1.38 8.51
CA ASP A 372 19.32 -1.00 8.81
C ASP A 372 18.34 -1.53 7.75
N PHE A 373 18.74 -1.49 6.47
CA PHE A 373 17.94 -2.04 5.37
C PHE A 373 17.74 -3.56 5.49
N GLU A 374 18.80 -4.30 5.85
CA GLU A 374 18.76 -5.75 6.11
C GLU A 374 17.82 -6.12 7.26
N GLN A 375 17.87 -5.38 8.37
CA GLN A 375 16.98 -5.60 9.53
C GLN A 375 15.50 -5.44 9.18
N LYS A 376 15.18 -4.56 8.22
CA LYS A 376 13.81 -4.27 7.77
C LYS A 376 13.37 -5.15 6.60
N TRP A 377 14.24 -6.02 6.09
CA TRP A 377 14.00 -6.77 4.85
C TRP A 377 12.72 -7.62 4.93
N ASN A 378 12.51 -8.32 6.04
CA ASN A 378 11.37 -9.22 6.19
C ASN A 378 10.01 -8.49 6.14
N ASP A 379 9.96 -7.24 6.59
CA ASP A 379 8.75 -6.42 6.55
C ASP A 379 8.46 -5.86 5.14
N ILE A 380 9.49 -5.71 4.29
CA ILE A 380 9.34 -5.06 2.98
C ILE A 380 9.42 -6.05 1.80
N LYS A 381 9.97 -7.25 1.99
CA LYS A 381 10.27 -8.19 0.89
C LYS A 381 9.08 -8.48 0.00
N ILE A 382 7.89 -8.68 0.57
CA ILE A 382 6.66 -8.99 -0.20
C ILE A 382 6.31 -7.83 -1.16
N VAL A 383 6.45 -6.58 -0.69
CA VAL A 383 6.20 -5.38 -1.50
C VAL A 383 7.18 -5.32 -2.68
N LEU A 384 8.46 -5.56 -2.40
CA LEU A 384 9.52 -5.50 -3.40
C LEU A 384 9.43 -6.65 -4.42
N GLU A 385 9.20 -7.87 -3.95
CA GLU A 385 8.99 -9.06 -4.79
C GLU A 385 7.78 -8.90 -5.70
N TYR A 386 6.67 -8.36 -5.17
CA TYR A 386 5.50 -8.07 -5.99
C TYR A 386 5.81 -7.00 -7.03
N GLY A 387 6.52 -5.92 -6.66
CA GLY A 387 6.97 -4.91 -7.61
C GLY A 387 7.88 -5.47 -8.71
N MET A 388 8.77 -6.41 -8.37
CA MET A 388 9.61 -7.11 -9.34
C MET A 388 8.79 -7.96 -10.32
N LEU A 389 7.68 -8.55 -9.87
CA LEU A 389 6.79 -9.33 -10.72
C LEU A 389 5.90 -8.46 -11.61
N SER A 390 5.34 -7.39 -11.06
CA SER A 390 4.32 -6.57 -11.72
C SER A 390 4.88 -5.43 -12.59
N GLU A 391 6.09 -4.94 -12.29
CA GLU A 391 6.65 -3.72 -12.92
C GLU A 391 8.06 -3.94 -13.48
N ASP A 392 8.20 -4.08 -14.79
CA ASP A 392 9.49 -4.37 -15.44
C ASP A 392 10.58 -3.33 -15.15
N LYS A 393 10.22 -2.04 -15.15
CA LYS A 393 11.18 -0.96 -14.81
C LYS A 393 11.62 -0.99 -13.35
N PHE A 394 10.75 -1.47 -12.45
CA PHE A 394 11.13 -1.68 -11.07
C PHE A 394 12.12 -2.84 -10.99
N TYR A 395 11.78 -3.96 -11.63
CA TYR A 395 12.62 -5.16 -11.71
C TYR A 395 14.04 -4.87 -12.24
N GLU A 396 14.17 -4.10 -13.32
CA GLU A 396 15.47 -3.67 -13.88
C GLU A 396 16.36 -2.94 -12.85
N LYS A 397 15.75 -2.15 -11.95
CA LYS A 397 16.47 -1.41 -10.90
C LYS A 397 16.65 -2.21 -9.61
N ALA A 398 15.71 -3.11 -9.34
CA ALA A 398 15.59 -3.85 -8.09
C ALA A 398 16.80 -4.74 -7.81
N GLY A 399 17.43 -5.29 -8.85
CA GLY A 399 18.63 -6.13 -8.70
C GLY A 399 19.78 -5.48 -7.92
N ALA A 400 19.83 -4.14 -7.84
CA ALA A 400 20.87 -3.41 -7.13
C ALA A 400 20.64 -3.29 -5.61
N PHE A 401 19.46 -3.65 -5.09
CA PHE A 401 19.13 -3.47 -3.66
C PHE A 401 18.24 -4.59 -3.09
N VAL A 402 17.64 -5.43 -3.91
CA VAL A 402 16.86 -6.59 -3.44
C VAL A 402 17.81 -7.62 -2.85
N LEU A 403 17.45 -8.07 -1.65
CA LEU A 403 18.27 -8.97 -0.85
C LEU A 403 17.73 -10.40 -0.88
N TYR A 404 18.67 -11.33 -0.79
CA TYR A 404 18.42 -12.75 -0.70
C TYR A 404 19.04 -13.22 0.62
N PRO A 405 18.24 -13.31 1.70
CA PRO A 405 18.73 -13.73 3.00
C PRO A 405 19.13 -15.20 2.98
N THR A 406 20.22 -15.53 3.67
CA THR A 406 20.62 -16.91 3.97
C THR A 406 19.88 -17.44 5.18
N VAL A 407 19.93 -18.76 5.39
CA VAL A 407 19.47 -19.40 6.62
C VAL A 407 20.26 -18.98 7.88
N ASP A 408 21.40 -18.30 7.70
CA ASP A 408 22.28 -17.79 8.78
C ASP A 408 22.19 -16.26 8.94
N ASP A 409 21.10 -15.65 8.47
CA ASP A 409 20.81 -14.21 8.63
C ASP A 409 21.88 -13.28 8.02
N THR A 410 22.63 -13.77 7.03
CA THR A 410 23.43 -12.94 6.11
C THR A 410 22.64 -12.60 4.86
N TYR A 411 22.91 -11.45 4.25
CA TYR A 411 22.11 -10.92 3.14
C TYR A 411 23.00 -10.57 1.96
N PHE A 412 22.57 -10.98 0.76
CA PHE A 412 23.29 -10.74 -0.48
C PHE A 412 22.38 -10.16 -1.55
N THR A 413 22.91 -9.32 -2.43
CA THR A 413 22.27 -9.03 -3.72
C THR A 413 22.43 -10.23 -4.67
N LEU A 414 21.68 -10.25 -5.78
CA LEU A 414 21.82 -11.33 -6.77
C LEU A 414 23.23 -11.39 -7.38
N GLU A 415 23.89 -10.24 -7.57
CA GLU A 415 25.26 -10.18 -8.08
C GLU A 415 26.26 -10.74 -7.06
N GLU A 416 26.15 -10.33 -5.79
CA GLU A 416 26.99 -10.84 -4.71
C GLU A 416 26.82 -12.36 -4.52
N LEU A 417 25.60 -12.88 -4.65
CA LEU A 417 25.36 -14.32 -4.65
C LEU A 417 26.06 -15.00 -5.81
N LYS A 418 25.94 -14.48 -7.04
CA LYS A 418 26.60 -15.09 -8.20
C LYS A 418 28.10 -15.19 -8.01
N GLU A 419 28.73 -14.15 -7.46
CA GLU A 419 30.15 -14.15 -7.17
C GLU A 419 30.52 -15.16 -6.07
N LYS A 420 29.79 -15.15 -4.96
CA LYS A 420 30.06 -16.03 -3.81
C LYS A 420 29.87 -17.52 -4.13
N LEU A 421 28.86 -17.85 -4.93
CA LEU A 421 28.43 -19.23 -5.15
C LEU A 421 29.15 -19.91 -6.32
N LYS A 422 29.77 -19.14 -7.23
CA LYS A 422 30.33 -19.65 -8.49
C LYS A 422 31.31 -20.81 -8.31
N GLU A 423 32.19 -20.75 -7.31
CA GLU A 423 33.23 -21.78 -7.14
C GLU A 423 32.66 -23.10 -6.63
N ASN A 424 31.73 -23.05 -5.67
CA ASN A 424 31.26 -24.24 -4.96
C ASN A 424 29.94 -24.80 -5.52
N GLN A 425 29.07 -23.96 -6.06
CA GLN A 425 27.70 -24.33 -6.45
C GLN A 425 27.41 -24.26 -7.95
N THR A 426 28.44 -24.36 -8.79
CA THR A 426 28.25 -24.56 -10.24
C THR A 426 28.19 -26.05 -10.54
N ASP A 427 27.16 -26.51 -11.25
CA ASP A 427 27.04 -27.92 -11.66
C ASP A 427 28.02 -28.26 -12.81
N LYS A 428 28.06 -29.54 -13.18
CA LYS A 428 28.91 -30.05 -14.27
C LYS A 428 28.59 -29.44 -15.64
N ASP A 429 27.38 -28.93 -15.84
CA ASP A 429 26.93 -28.32 -17.09
C ASP A 429 27.23 -26.81 -17.12
N GLY A 430 27.90 -26.29 -16.08
CA GLY A 430 28.29 -24.89 -15.96
C GLY A 430 27.19 -23.97 -15.43
N LYS A 431 26.08 -24.54 -14.93
CA LYS A 431 24.95 -23.79 -14.38
C LYS A 431 25.18 -23.50 -12.90
N LEU A 432 25.00 -22.24 -12.50
CA LEU A 432 25.02 -21.85 -11.11
C LEU A 432 23.72 -22.30 -10.42
N VAL A 433 23.86 -23.12 -9.37
CA VAL A 433 22.77 -23.61 -8.56
C VAL A 433 22.68 -22.82 -7.25
N VAL A 434 21.53 -22.21 -7.02
CA VAL A 434 21.21 -21.49 -5.77
C VAL A 434 20.31 -22.38 -4.93
N LEU A 435 20.85 -22.87 -3.80
CA LEU A 435 20.07 -23.65 -2.86
C LEU A 435 19.24 -22.73 -1.97
N TYR A 436 17.99 -23.11 -1.69
CA TYR A 436 17.14 -22.37 -0.76
C TYR A 436 16.23 -23.27 0.07
N ALA A 437 15.73 -22.72 1.17
CA ALA A 437 14.73 -23.29 2.04
C ALA A 437 13.53 -22.34 2.10
N GLY A 438 12.31 -22.89 2.16
CA GLY A 438 11.08 -22.13 2.41
C GLY A 438 10.71 -22.07 3.89
N ASN A 439 11.29 -22.94 4.72
CA ASN A 439 11.10 -22.93 6.17
C ASN A 439 12.32 -23.55 6.87
N LYS A 440 13.00 -22.76 7.70
CA LYS A 440 14.25 -23.16 8.38
C LYS A 440 14.06 -24.34 9.33
N GLU A 441 12.94 -24.40 10.05
CA GLU A 441 12.68 -25.46 11.03
C GLU A 441 12.27 -26.77 10.36
N ALA A 442 11.32 -26.69 9.42
CA ALA A 442 10.81 -27.87 8.72
C ALA A 442 11.86 -28.55 7.84
N GLN A 443 12.85 -27.78 7.36
CA GLN A 443 13.89 -28.25 6.43
C GLN A 443 15.28 -28.31 7.06
N HIS A 444 15.38 -28.27 8.40
CA HIS A 444 16.65 -28.19 9.12
C HIS A 444 17.65 -29.29 8.72
N SER A 445 17.22 -30.55 8.62
CA SER A 445 18.11 -31.67 8.26
C SER A 445 18.73 -31.53 6.87
N TYR A 446 17.97 -31.02 5.90
CA TYR A 446 18.47 -30.76 4.55
C TYR A 446 19.41 -29.56 4.51
N ILE A 447 19.12 -28.53 5.30
CA ILE A 447 19.98 -27.36 5.45
C ILE A 447 21.34 -27.78 6.02
N GLU A 448 21.36 -28.57 7.10
CA GLU A 448 22.61 -29.05 7.71
C GLU A 448 23.41 -29.91 6.73
N THR A 449 22.75 -30.83 6.01
CA THR A 449 23.41 -31.66 4.99
C THR A 449 24.06 -30.81 3.89
N ALA A 450 23.40 -29.73 3.46
CA ALA A 450 23.96 -28.79 2.48
C ALA A 450 25.17 -28.01 3.04
N LYS A 451 25.10 -27.59 4.31
CA LYS A 451 26.20 -26.90 4.98
C LYS A 451 27.42 -27.80 5.19
N GLU A 452 27.23 -29.08 5.49
CA GLU A 452 28.30 -30.07 5.60
C GLU A 452 29.09 -30.23 4.28
N LYS A 453 28.40 -30.05 3.13
CA LYS A 453 29.03 -29.99 1.80
C LYS A 453 29.67 -28.63 1.47
N GLY A 454 29.59 -27.66 2.38
CA GLY A 454 30.08 -26.30 2.17
C GLY A 454 29.20 -25.44 1.26
N TYR A 455 27.93 -25.81 1.11
CA TYR A 455 26.96 -25.04 0.33
C TYR A 455 26.26 -23.99 1.18
N GLU A 456 25.94 -22.87 0.54
CA GLU A 456 25.17 -21.77 1.05
C GLU A 456 23.69 -21.97 0.74
N VAL A 457 22.82 -21.70 1.71
CA VAL A 457 21.38 -21.92 1.57
C VAL A 457 20.63 -20.62 1.87
N LEU A 458 19.80 -20.19 0.92
CA LEU A 458 18.91 -19.04 1.09
C LEU A 458 17.67 -19.39 1.90
N LEU A 459 17.07 -18.41 2.57
CA LEU A 459 15.73 -18.50 3.15
C LEU A 459 14.76 -17.70 2.29
N LEU A 460 13.99 -18.39 1.45
CA LEU A 460 13.00 -17.78 0.56
C LEU A 460 11.62 -18.35 0.86
N ASP A 461 10.88 -17.65 1.71
CA ASP A 461 9.67 -18.09 2.43
C ASP A 461 8.40 -17.31 2.04
N SER A 462 8.51 -16.35 1.11
CA SER A 462 7.39 -15.55 0.64
C SER A 462 6.39 -16.36 -0.20
N PRO A 463 5.07 -16.11 -0.10
CA PRO A 463 4.05 -16.86 -0.84
C PRO A 463 4.13 -16.69 -2.37
N ILE A 464 4.78 -15.63 -2.85
CA ILE A 464 4.92 -15.33 -4.29
C ILE A 464 6.32 -15.66 -4.83
N ILE A 465 7.22 -16.20 -3.99
CA ILE A 465 8.63 -16.41 -4.35
C ILE A 465 8.80 -17.30 -5.58
N SER A 466 7.95 -18.33 -5.74
CA SER A 466 8.08 -19.28 -6.84
C SER A 466 7.90 -18.60 -8.20
N HIS A 467 7.03 -17.60 -8.30
CA HIS A 467 6.88 -16.76 -9.49
C HIS A 467 8.13 -15.91 -9.73
N LEU A 468 8.68 -15.32 -8.67
CA LEU A 468 9.86 -14.46 -8.79
C LEU A 468 11.09 -15.25 -9.22
N ILE A 469 11.31 -16.43 -8.62
CA ILE A 469 12.36 -17.36 -9.02
C ILE A 469 12.25 -17.70 -10.51
N GLN A 470 11.04 -18.02 -11.00
CA GLN A 470 10.83 -18.33 -12.41
C GLN A 470 11.19 -17.14 -13.32
N LYS A 471 10.82 -15.92 -12.93
CA LYS A 471 11.21 -14.70 -13.66
C LYS A 471 12.73 -14.53 -13.69
N ILE A 472 13.39 -14.67 -12.54
CA ILE A 472 14.85 -14.55 -12.42
C ILE A 472 15.57 -15.61 -13.28
N GLU A 473 15.15 -16.88 -13.23
CA GLU A 473 15.73 -17.95 -14.05
C GLU A 473 15.51 -17.70 -15.56
N GLY A 474 14.35 -17.14 -15.94
CA GLY A 474 14.05 -16.76 -17.32
C GLY A 474 15.04 -15.74 -17.90
N ASP A 475 15.46 -14.77 -17.09
CA ASP A 475 16.43 -13.74 -17.48
C ASP A 475 17.89 -14.18 -17.30
N ASN A 476 18.13 -15.28 -16.57
CA ASN A 476 19.45 -15.79 -16.23
C ASN A 476 19.56 -17.27 -16.59
N LYS A 477 19.84 -17.57 -17.87
CA LYS A 477 19.86 -18.96 -18.40
C LYS A 477 20.83 -19.90 -17.69
N ASP A 478 21.94 -19.37 -17.19
CA ASP A 478 22.99 -20.12 -16.49
C ASP A 478 22.76 -20.15 -14.97
N LEU A 479 21.56 -19.76 -14.49
CA LEU A 479 21.18 -19.74 -13.09
C LEU A 479 19.97 -20.65 -12.86
N THR A 480 19.96 -21.36 -11.74
CA THR A 480 18.81 -22.16 -11.31
C THR A 480 18.69 -22.11 -9.81
N PHE A 481 17.47 -22.09 -9.32
CA PHE A 481 17.16 -22.25 -7.91
C PHE A 481 16.69 -23.68 -7.66
N VAL A 482 17.08 -24.25 -6.54
CA VAL A 482 16.72 -25.62 -6.15
C VAL A 482 16.45 -25.62 -4.65
N ARG A 483 15.29 -26.12 -4.21
CA ARG A 483 15.00 -26.19 -2.78
C ARG A 483 15.75 -27.37 -2.17
N VAL A 484 16.23 -27.22 -0.95
CA VAL A 484 17.08 -28.21 -0.27
C VAL A 484 16.43 -29.58 -0.08
N ASP A 485 15.11 -29.68 -0.13
CA ASP A 485 14.34 -30.91 0.01
C ASP A 485 13.81 -31.45 -1.33
N SER A 486 14.22 -30.86 -2.46
CA SER A 486 13.69 -31.25 -3.78
C SER A 486 14.29 -32.53 -4.34
N ASP A 487 15.49 -32.87 -3.87
CA ASP A 487 16.24 -34.08 -4.17
C ASP A 487 17.26 -34.33 -3.03
N HIS A 488 18.05 -35.40 -3.09
CA HIS A 488 19.17 -35.59 -2.18
C HIS A 488 20.36 -34.70 -2.57
N ILE A 489 21.22 -34.42 -1.59
CA ILE A 489 22.24 -33.35 -1.70
C ILE A 489 23.16 -33.47 -2.93
N ASP A 490 23.59 -34.67 -3.30
CA ASP A 490 24.51 -34.86 -4.44
C ASP A 490 23.81 -34.67 -5.80
N ASN A 491 22.46 -34.77 -5.83
CA ASN A 491 21.66 -34.49 -7.02
C ASN A 491 21.21 -33.02 -7.12
N LEU A 492 21.22 -32.27 -6.02
CA LEU A 492 20.90 -30.83 -6.06
C LEU A 492 21.93 -30.06 -6.88
N ILE A 493 23.21 -30.42 -6.76
CA ILE A 493 24.32 -29.83 -7.53
C ILE A 493 25.15 -30.96 -8.13
N LYS A 494 24.75 -31.42 -9.32
CA LYS A 494 25.40 -32.56 -9.98
C LYS A 494 26.82 -32.22 -10.39
N LYS A 495 27.79 -32.87 -9.74
CA LYS A 495 29.21 -32.86 -10.12
C LYS A 495 29.51 -34.09 -11.00
N ASP A 496 30.71 -34.15 -11.59
CA ASP A 496 31.14 -35.29 -12.41
C ASP A 496 31.43 -36.58 -11.60
N GLU A 497 31.35 -36.50 -10.27
CA GLU A 497 31.55 -37.64 -9.39
C GLU A 497 30.29 -38.53 -9.33
N ASN A 498 30.33 -39.67 -10.01
CA ASN A 498 29.29 -40.70 -9.92
C ASN A 498 29.60 -41.69 -8.80
N THR A 499 28.73 -41.75 -7.79
CA THR A 499 28.79 -42.78 -6.75
C THR A 499 28.35 -44.12 -7.35
N ILE A 500 29.19 -45.15 -7.23
CA ILE A 500 28.87 -46.49 -7.72
C ILE A 500 28.02 -47.22 -6.69
N SER A 501 26.95 -47.86 -7.14
CA SER A 501 26.08 -48.70 -6.30
C SER A 501 26.78 -49.99 -5.90
N LYS A 502 26.67 -50.38 -4.62
CA LYS A 502 27.06 -51.71 -4.11
C LYS A 502 26.18 -52.84 -4.66
N LEU A 503 24.94 -52.51 -5.04
CA LEU A 503 23.97 -53.44 -5.60
C LEU A 503 24.05 -53.46 -7.13
N SER A 504 23.94 -54.67 -7.70
CA SER A 504 23.74 -54.92 -9.13
C SER A 504 22.33 -54.50 -9.59
N ASP A 505 22.11 -54.42 -10.90
CA ASP A 505 20.81 -53.99 -11.42
C ASP A 505 19.68 -55.00 -11.13
N GLU A 506 19.98 -56.30 -11.09
CA GLU A 506 19.03 -57.35 -10.67
C GLU A 506 18.65 -57.21 -9.18
N GLU A 507 19.63 -56.91 -8.33
CA GLU A 507 19.42 -56.68 -6.90
C GLU A 507 18.62 -55.41 -6.63
N LYS A 508 18.86 -54.34 -7.40
CA LYS A 508 18.05 -53.11 -7.35
C LYS A 508 16.59 -53.38 -7.71
N GLU A 509 16.30 -54.10 -8.79
CA GLU A 509 14.92 -54.44 -9.18
C GLU A 509 14.21 -55.27 -8.09
N THR A 510 14.94 -56.20 -7.48
CA THR A 510 14.43 -57.02 -6.38
C THR A 510 14.14 -56.18 -5.12
N LEU A 511 15.07 -55.29 -4.75
CA LEU A 511 14.89 -54.38 -3.62
C LEU A 511 13.71 -53.44 -3.87
N LYS A 512 13.62 -52.84 -5.06
CA LYS A 512 12.52 -51.94 -5.44
C LYS A 512 11.17 -52.63 -5.33
N THR A 513 11.04 -53.84 -5.86
CA THR A 513 9.81 -54.64 -5.76
C THR A 513 9.44 -54.92 -4.29
N SER A 514 10.42 -55.22 -3.45
CA SER A 514 10.21 -55.47 -2.02
C SER A 514 9.76 -54.20 -1.27
N LEU A 515 10.30 -53.04 -1.64
CA LEU A 515 9.94 -51.74 -1.07
C LEU A 515 8.52 -51.33 -1.47
N GLU A 516 8.19 -51.40 -2.76
CA GLU A 516 6.88 -51.01 -3.30
C GLU A 516 5.72 -51.87 -2.77
N ALA A 517 6.00 -53.09 -2.28
CA ALA A 517 5.00 -53.93 -1.63
C ALA A 517 4.48 -53.35 -0.30
N TYR A 518 5.29 -52.56 0.40
CA TYR A 518 4.98 -52.05 1.75
C TYR A 518 4.83 -50.53 1.82
N ILE A 519 5.32 -49.81 0.82
CA ILE A 519 5.28 -48.33 0.76
C ILE A 519 3.96 -47.86 0.15
N PRO A 520 3.27 -46.87 0.76
CA PRO A 520 2.05 -46.31 0.19
C PRO A 520 2.30 -45.68 -1.19
N LYS A 521 1.32 -45.80 -2.10
CA LYS A 521 1.39 -45.26 -3.47
C LYS A 521 1.59 -43.73 -3.56
N ALA A 522 1.47 -43.00 -2.46
CA ALA A 522 1.77 -41.57 -2.38
C ALA A 522 3.28 -41.27 -2.47
N TYR A 523 4.14 -42.29 -2.30
CA TYR A 523 5.59 -42.18 -2.40
C TYR A 523 6.09 -42.92 -3.64
N SER A 524 6.82 -42.24 -4.51
CA SER A 524 7.54 -42.87 -5.63
C SER A 524 8.90 -43.35 -5.15
N VAL A 525 9.15 -44.67 -5.22
CA VAL A 525 10.40 -45.28 -4.74
C VAL A 525 11.50 -45.10 -5.79
N GLN A 526 12.62 -44.49 -5.38
CA GLN A 526 13.80 -44.25 -6.20
C GLN A 526 15.02 -44.89 -5.52
N LEU A 527 15.80 -45.65 -6.28
CA LEU A 527 17.01 -46.29 -5.77
C LEU A 527 18.22 -45.52 -6.27
N GLU A 528 18.99 -44.96 -5.34
CA GLU A 528 20.12 -44.10 -5.66
C GLU A 528 21.37 -44.51 -4.88
N ALA A 529 22.52 -44.42 -5.56
CA ALA A 529 23.80 -44.71 -4.93
C ALA A 529 24.31 -43.44 -4.24
N MET A 530 24.44 -43.48 -2.92
CA MET A 530 24.87 -42.35 -2.11
C MET A 530 26.03 -42.76 -1.19
N ASP A 531 26.55 -41.82 -0.40
CA ASP A 531 27.51 -42.15 0.66
C ASP A 531 26.90 -43.19 1.63
N SER A 532 27.68 -44.19 2.03
CA SER A 532 27.19 -45.27 2.91
C SER A 532 26.72 -44.81 4.30
N GLN A 533 27.20 -43.65 4.76
CA GLN A 533 26.82 -43.02 6.03
C GLN A 533 25.62 -42.08 5.89
N ALA A 534 25.22 -41.73 4.65
CA ALA A 534 24.02 -40.95 4.42
C ALA A 534 22.77 -41.72 4.87
N ALA A 535 21.70 -40.98 5.19
CA ALA A 535 20.44 -41.56 5.62
C ALA A 535 19.95 -42.63 4.62
N PRO A 536 19.50 -43.81 5.10
CA PRO A 536 19.13 -44.90 4.21
C PRO A 536 17.88 -44.59 3.40
N PHE A 537 16.94 -43.83 3.99
CA PHE A 537 15.64 -43.44 3.41
C PHE A 537 15.49 -41.93 3.55
N ILE A 538 15.24 -41.24 2.43
CA ILE A 538 15.09 -39.78 2.36
C ILE A 538 13.80 -39.46 1.61
N ILE A 539 12.99 -38.53 2.12
CA ILE A 539 11.73 -38.12 1.49
C ILE A 539 11.91 -36.75 0.85
N THR A 540 11.89 -36.70 -0.49
CA THR A 540 12.09 -35.46 -1.25
C THR A 540 10.80 -35.03 -1.96
N GLN A 541 10.70 -33.74 -2.29
CA GLN A 541 9.55 -33.16 -2.97
C GLN A 541 9.98 -32.49 -4.29
N PRO A 542 9.72 -33.11 -5.46
CA PRO A 542 10.21 -32.61 -6.74
C PRO A 542 9.92 -31.13 -7.00
N GLU A 543 10.98 -30.36 -7.30
CA GLU A 543 10.95 -28.89 -7.44
C GLU A 543 9.86 -28.42 -8.41
N PHE A 544 9.82 -29.01 -9.61
CA PHE A 544 8.90 -28.62 -10.68
C PHE A 544 7.43 -28.78 -10.26
N MET A 545 7.07 -29.95 -9.72
CA MET A 545 5.71 -30.24 -9.29
C MET A 545 5.28 -29.33 -8.14
N ARG A 546 6.20 -29.05 -7.23
CA ARG A 546 5.95 -28.15 -6.11
C ARG A 546 5.71 -26.72 -6.55
N ARG A 547 6.62 -26.12 -7.34
CA ARG A 547 6.47 -24.75 -7.85
C ARG A 547 5.18 -24.61 -8.67
N MET A 548 4.86 -25.59 -9.51
CA MET A 548 3.59 -25.60 -10.27
C MET A 548 2.36 -25.55 -9.36
N LYS A 549 2.36 -26.28 -8.24
CA LYS A 549 1.28 -26.27 -7.26
C LYS A 549 1.19 -24.91 -6.54
N GLU A 550 2.32 -24.38 -6.06
CA GLU A 550 2.41 -23.07 -5.38
C GLU A 550 1.93 -21.94 -6.30
N MET A 551 2.35 -21.94 -7.56
CA MET A 551 1.92 -20.96 -8.57
C MET A 551 0.42 -21.08 -8.87
N SER A 552 -0.10 -22.30 -8.98
CA SER A 552 -1.54 -22.53 -9.19
C SER A 552 -2.39 -22.06 -8.01
N GLN A 553 -1.86 -22.06 -6.78
CA GLN A 553 -2.57 -21.62 -5.58
C GLN A 553 -2.58 -20.09 -5.44
N SER A 554 -1.47 -19.43 -5.80
CA SER A 554 -1.31 -17.97 -5.70
C SER A 554 -1.87 -17.19 -6.90
N GLY A 555 -1.98 -17.81 -8.09
CA GLY A 555 -2.42 -17.15 -9.33
C GLY A 555 -3.93 -16.97 -9.55
N GLY A 556 -4.77 -17.01 -8.52
CA GLY A 556 -6.20 -16.64 -8.61
C GLY A 556 -7.13 -17.59 -9.37
N GLY A 557 -6.65 -18.74 -9.83
CA GLY A 557 -7.49 -19.74 -10.47
C GLY A 557 -6.67 -20.97 -10.83
N GLY A 558 -7.16 -22.16 -10.47
CA GLY A 558 -6.59 -23.44 -10.83
C GLY A 558 -6.67 -23.71 -12.34
N MET A 559 -5.93 -22.93 -13.13
CA MET A 559 -5.90 -22.93 -14.60
C MET A 559 -5.46 -24.27 -15.21
N PHE A 560 -5.17 -25.27 -14.38
CA PHE A 560 -4.95 -26.66 -14.77
C PHE A 560 -5.57 -27.70 -13.81
N GLY A 561 -6.44 -27.31 -12.86
CA GLY A 561 -6.97 -28.23 -11.83
C GLY A 561 -5.91 -28.81 -10.88
N MET A 562 -4.65 -28.35 -10.99
CA MET A 562 -3.48 -28.88 -10.29
C MET A 562 -3.38 -28.43 -8.82
N GLY A 563 -4.05 -27.35 -8.42
CA GLY A 563 -4.05 -26.88 -7.02
C GLY A 563 -4.64 -27.88 -6.02
N ASN A 564 -5.50 -28.79 -6.49
CA ASN A 564 -6.12 -29.87 -5.72
C ASN A 564 -5.39 -31.23 -5.84
N MET A 565 -4.23 -31.28 -6.50
CA MET A 565 -3.47 -32.52 -6.61
C MET A 565 -2.89 -32.91 -5.25
N PRO A 566 -2.97 -34.20 -4.87
CA PRO A 566 -2.34 -34.69 -3.65
C PRO A 566 -0.83 -34.45 -3.70
N GLU A 567 -0.22 -34.26 -2.53
CA GLU A 567 1.23 -34.17 -2.44
C GLU A 567 1.86 -35.49 -2.90
N MET A 568 2.78 -35.37 -3.85
CA MET A 568 3.57 -36.47 -4.37
C MET A 568 4.97 -36.32 -3.81
N TYR A 569 5.45 -37.38 -3.17
CA TYR A 569 6.78 -37.43 -2.56
C TYR A 569 7.61 -38.49 -3.28
N ASN A 570 8.92 -38.26 -3.38
CA ASN A 570 9.84 -39.34 -3.70
C ASN A 570 10.39 -39.91 -2.40
N LEU A 571 10.50 -41.24 -2.34
CA LEU A 571 11.30 -41.91 -1.33
C LEU A 571 12.59 -42.39 -1.99
N VAL A 572 13.67 -41.66 -1.76
CA VAL A 572 15.02 -42.01 -2.19
C VAL A 572 15.59 -43.02 -1.19
N VAL A 573 16.01 -44.18 -1.70
CA VAL A 573 16.61 -45.25 -0.92
C VAL A 573 18.07 -45.41 -1.34
N ASN A 574 18.96 -45.24 -0.36
CA ASN A 574 20.40 -45.33 -0.55
C ASN A 574 20.83 -46.79 -0.73
N THR A 575 21.21 -47.17 -1.96
CA THR A 575 21.64 -48.53 -2.31
C THR A 575 22.96 -48.94 -1.66
N ASN A 576 23.72 -47.99 -1.12
CA ASN A 576 24.99 -48.23 -0.44
C ASN A 576 24.84 -48.36 1.08
N SER A 577 23.64 -48.13 1.62
CA SER A 577 23.34 -48.27 3.04
C SER A 577 23.25 -49.74 3.45
N ASP A 578 23.74 -50.06 4.65
CA ASP A 578 23.64 -51.42 5.19
C ASP A 578 22.18 -51.85 5.36
N LEU A 579 21.28 -50.89 5.61
CA LEU A 579 19.84 -51.14 5.72
C LEU A 579 19.24 -51.63 4.39
N ALA A 580 19.63 -51.04 3.25
CA ALA A 580 19.17 -51.51 1.94
C ALA A 580 19.60 -52.95 1.67
N THR A 581 20.86 -53.29 1.98
CA THR A 581 21.37 -54.67 1.86
C THR A 581 20.65 -55.62 2.83
N ASN A 582 20.38 -55.20 4.06
CA ASN A 582 19.65 -56.01 5.03
C ASN A 582 18.21 -56.27 4.61
N ILE A 583 17.51 -55.27 4.07
CA ILE A 583 16.14 -55.42 3.53
C ILE A 583 16.14 -56.40 2.36
N LEU A 584 17.10 -56.27 1.44
CA LEU A 584 17.22 -57.16 0.27
C LEU A 584 17.43 -58.62 0.68
N ASN A 585 18.29 -58.86 1.67
CA ASN A 585 18.66 -60.21 2.12
C ASN A 585 17.68 -60.83 3.14
N THR A 586 16.65 -60.11 3.57
CA THR A 586 15.67 -60.63 4.53
C THR A 586 14.60 -61.47 3.83
N GLU A 587 14.62 -62.78 4.06
CA GLU A 587 13.63 -63.72 3.50
C GLU A 587 12.28 -63.70 4.23
N ASP A 588 12.28 -63.44 5.56
CA ASP A 588 11.05 -63.33 6.35
C ASP A 588 10.28 -62.06 5.98
N LYS A 589 9.13 -62.22 5.31
CA LYS A 589 8.29 -61.12 4.85
C LYS A 589 7.76 -60.23 5.97
N THR A 590 7.51 -60.77 7.17
CA THR A 590 7.05 -59.96 8.30
C THR A 590 8.19 -59.11 8.85
N HIS A 591 9.40 -59.68 8.94
CA HIS A 591 10.59 -58.93 9.35
C HIS A 591 10.98 -57.87 8.30
N GLN A 592 10.93 -58.22 7.01
CA GLN A 592 11.18 -57.30 5.90
C GLN A 592 10.21 -56.12 5.92
N GLU A 593 8.91 -56.38 6.12
CA GLU A 593 7.88 -55.35 6.27
C GLU A 593 8.18 -54.42 7.45
N HIS A 594 8.57 -54.97 8.61
CA HIS A 594 8.93 -54.17 9.78
C HIS A 594 10.13 -53.25 9.53
N LEU A 595 11.18 -53.74 8.87
CA LEU A 595 12.35 -52.92 8.51
C LEU A 595 11.96 -51.76 7.59
N VAL A 596 11.20 -52.04 6.53
CA VAL A 596 10.77 -51.03 5.55
C VAL A 596 9.85 -50.00 6.21
N LYS A 597 8.86 -50.43 7.01
CA LYS A 597 7.95 -49.52 7.70
C LYS A 597 8.67 -48.66 8.75
N GLN A 598 9.62 -49.24 9.49
CA GLN A 598 10.40 -48.48 10.47
C GLN A 598 11.26 -47.43 9.77
N ALA A 599 11.92 -47.78 8.67
CA ALA A 599 12.73 -46.86 7.88
C ALA A 599 11.90 -45.71 7.28
N LEU A 600 10.75 -46.05 6.70
CA LEU A 600 9.81 -45.07 6.15
C LEU A 600 9.28 -44.11 7.23
N ASP A 601 8.87 -44.63 8.39
CA ASP A 601 8.34 -43.79 9.45
C ASP A 601 9.42 -42.89 10.08
N LEU A 602 10.66 -43.35 10.18
CA LEU A 602 11.80 -42.49 10.55
C LEU A 602 12.02 -41.37 9.53
N ALA A 603 11.97 -41.69 8.23
CA ALA A 603 12.08 -40.68 7.18
C ALA A 603 10.91 -39.67 7.24
N LYS A 604 9.67 -40.13 7.45
CA LYS A 604 8.51 -39.25 7.65
C LYS A 604 8.62 -38.39 8.89
N LEU A 605 9.16 -38.94 9.99
CA LEU A 605 9.36 -38.21 11.23
C LEU A 605 10.36 -37.06 11.00
N SER A 606 11.44 -37.31 10.27
CA SER A 606 12.45 -36.29 9.93
C SER A 606 11.89 -35.10 9.13
N GLN A 607 10.75 -35.31 8.45
CA GLN A 607 10.06 -34.32 7.61
C GLN A 607 8.75 -33.80 8.21
N ASN A 608 8.48 -34.13 9.49
CA ASN A 608 7.22 -33.80 10.16
C ASN A 608 5.96 -34.27 9.38
N LEU A 609 6.09 -35.36 8.61
CA LEU A 609 5.00 -36.00 7.86
C LEU A 609 4.31 -37.10 8.66
N LEU A 610 4.94 -37.57 9.75
CA LEU A 610 4.40 -38.62 10.59
C LEU A 610 3.44 -38.06 11.64
N LYS A 611 2.13 -38.20 11.39
CA LYS A 611 1.07 -37.64 12.26
C LYS A 611 -0.02 -38.67 12.58
N GLY A 612 -0.82 -38.38 13.61
CA GLY A 612 -2.03 -39.14 13.95
C GLY A 612 -1.79 -40.61 14.30
N GLU A 613 -2.60 -41.50 13.72
CA GLU A 613 -2.52 -42.95 13.97
C GLU A 613 -1.16 -43.54 13.58
N ALA A 614 -0.56 -43.07 12.48
CA ALA A 614 0.74 -43.55 12.01
C ALA A 614 1.86 -43.23 13.02
N LEU A 615 1.85 -42.03 13.61
CA LEU A 615 2.78 -41.67 14.69
C LEU A 615 2.59 -42.55 15.92
N THR A 616 1.34 -42.79 16.32
CA THR A 616 1.01 -43.66 17.45
C THR A 616 1.55 -45.08 17.24
N ALA A 617 1.36 -45.62 16.04
CA ALA A 617 1.86 -46.95 15.66
C ALA A 617 3.41 -47.00 15.66
N PHE A 618 4.08 -45.98 15.13
CA PHE A 618 5.53 -45.87 15.14
C PHE A 618 6.10 -45.84 16.56
N VAL A 619 5.52 -45.04 17.46
CA VAL A 619 5.97 -44.93 18.85
C VAL A 619 5.82 -46.26 19.57
N LYS A 620 4.67 -46.94 19.42
CA LYS A 620 4.43 -48.26 20.03
C LYS A 620 5.44 -49.29 19.52
N ARG A 621 5.64 -49.37 18.21
CA ARG A 621 6.61 -50.29 17.57
C ARG A 621 8.03 -50.01 18.04
N SER A 622 8.42 -48.73 18.16
CA SER A 622 9.75 -48.34 18.62
C SER A 622 10.00 -48.75 20.08
N PHE A 623 9.00 -48.62 20.97
CA PHE A 623 9.11 -49.14 22.34
C PHE A 623 9.19 -50.67 22.40
N GLU A 624 8.49 -51.38 21.51
CA GLU A 624 8.58 -52.84 21.41
C GLU A 624 9.97 -53.31 20.94
N MET A 625 10.67 -52.53 20.11
CA MET A 625 12.04 -52.85 19.64
C MET A 625 13.13 -52.63 20.70
N ILE A 626 12.87 -51.77 21.70
CA ILE A 626 13.82 -51.46 22.79
C ILE A 626 13.64 -52.41 24.00
N LYS A 627 12.48 -53.07 24.10
CA LYS A 627 12.20 -54.11 25.09
C LYS A 627 12.85 -55.42 24.68
#